data_AF-K1UTE9-F1
#
_entry.id   AF-K1UTE9-F1
#
_cell.length_a   1.000
_cell.length_b   1.000
_cell.length_c   1.000
_cell.angle_alpha   90.00
_cell.angle_beta   90.00
_cell.angle_gamma   90.00
#
_symmetry.space_group_name_H-M   'P 1'
#
loop_
_entity.id
_entity.type
_entity.pdbx_description
1 polymer ?
#
loop_
_entity_poly.entity_id
_entity_poly.type
_entity_poly.pdbx_seq_one_letter_code
_entity_poly.pdbx_strand_id
1 'polypeptide(L)' 'MNKTIQSRIQHPVHTAATLTAKNPVLLKGEVVYESDTRKHKIGDGATAWNALSYGRGGEF' A
#
# COMPACT_ATOMS: atom_id res chain seq x y z
N MET A 1 30.76 -14.96 3.65
CA MET A 1 30.73 -13.86 2.65
C MET A 1 29.33 -13.28 2.63
N ASN A 2 29.17 -12.05 3.10
CA ASN A 2 27.91 -11.31 3.14
C ASN A 2 27.63 -10.70 1.75
N LYS A 3 26.69 -11.27 1.01
CA LYS A 3 26.24 -10.73 -0.29
C LYS A 3 25.12 -9.71 -0.03
N THR A 4 25.45 -8.42 -0.11
CA THR A 4 24.46 -7.35 -0.06
C THR A 4 23.84 -7.16 -1.44
N ILE A 5 22.52 -7.30 -1.55
CA ILE A 5 21.78 -6.94 -2.77
C ILE A 5 21.18 -5.55 -2.59
N GLN A 6 21.63 -4.61 -3.41
CA GLN A 6 21.05 -3.27 -3.50
C GLN A 6 19.83 -3.36 -4.42
N SER A 7 18.64 -3.13 -3.89
CA SER A 7 17.39 -3.12 -4.69
C SER A 7 16.57 -1.88 -4.39
N ARG A 8 15.86 -1.39 -5.41
CA ARG A 8 14.90 -0.29 -5.31
C ARG A 8 13.56 -0.78 -5.84
N ILE A 9 12.54 -0.76 -5.00
CA ILE A 9 11.17 -1.11 -5.37
C ILE A 9 10.39 0.20 -5.53
N GLN A 10 9.72 0.37 -6.66
CA GLN A 10 8.76 1.47 -6.87
C GLN A 10 7.37 0.88 -7.06
N HIS A 11 6.44 1.28 -6.19
CA HIS A 11 5.03 0.95 -6.36
C HIS A 11 4.42 1.81 -7.48
N PRO A 12 3.46 1.27 -8.23
CA PRO A 12 2.75 2.05 -9.24
C PRO A 12 2.02 3.23 -8.57
N VAL A 13 2.10 4.38 -9.23
CA VAL A 13 1.52 5.64 -8.76
C VAL A 13 0.02 5.60 -9.03
N HIS A 14 -0.78 5.40 -7.99
CA HIS A 14 -2.24 5.42 -8.09
C HIS A 14 -2.83 6.50 -7.17
N THR A 15 -3.80 7.25 -7.70
CA THR A 15 -4.59 8.21 -6.91
C THR A 15 -5.58 7.47 -6.03
N ALA A 16 -6.00 8.11 -4.93
CA ALA A 16 -7.03 7.58 -4.03
C ALA A 16 -8.32 7.26 -4.79
N ALA A 17 -8.72 8.11 -5.75
CA ALA A 17 -9.89 7.87 -6.59
C ALA A 17 -9.75 6.62 -7.48
N THR A 18 -8.57 6.40 -8.07
CA THR A 18 -8.31 5.21 -8.91
C THR A 18 -8.33 3.93 -8.07
N LEU A 19 -7.72 3.96 -6.88
CA LEU A 19 -7.71 2.81 -5.97
C LEU A 19 -9.10 2.50 -5.42
N THR A 20 -9.88 3.54 -5.11
CA THR A 20 -11.26 3.42 -4.66
C THR A 20 -12.18 2.83 -5.74
N ALA A 21 -11.99 3.26 -7.00
CA ALA A 21 -12.76 2.76 -8.15
C ALA A 21 -12.39 1.31 -8.51
N LYS A 22 -11.10 0.95 -8.48
CA LYS A 22 -10.66 -0.44 -8.73
C LYS A 22 -11.00 -1.37 -7.57
N ASN A 23 -11.02 -0.83 -6.34
CA ASN A 23 -11.27 -1.54 -5.09
C ASN A 23 -10.56 -2.91 -4.98
N PRO A 24 -9.23 -2.99 -5.20
CA PRO A 24 -8.52 -4.26 -5.19
C PRO A 24 -8.49 -4.87 -3.78
N VAL A 25 -8.46 -6.20 -3.70
CA VAL A 25 -8.10 -6.92 -2.47
C VAL A 25 -6.59 -7.03 -2.44
N LEU A 26 -5.96 -6.39 -1.46
CA LEU A 26 -4.51 -6.42 -1.28
C LEU A 26 -4.09 -7.72 -0.60
N LEU A 27 -2.96 -8.30 -1.01
CA LEU A 27 -2.40 -9.48 -0.36
C LEU A 27 -2.00 -9.18 1.08
N LYS A 28 -1.92 -10.21 1.91
CA LYS A 28 -1.53 -10.06 3.32
C LYS A 28 -0.12 -9.46 3.43
N GLY A 29 -0.03 -8.26 4.02
CA GLY A 29 1.22 -7.51 4.16
C GLY A 29 1.60 -6.66 2.93
N GLU A 30 0.79 -6.65 1.88
CA GLU A 30 1.00 -5.77 0.73
C GLU A 30 0.68 -4.32 1.11
N VAL A 31 1.62 -3.41 0.85
CA VAL A 31 1.48 -1.98 1.15
C VAL A 31 1.26 -1.21 -0.13
N VAL A 32 0.13 -0.50 -0.23
CA VAL A 32 -0.17 0.37 -1.36
C VAL A 32 -0.34 1.81 -0.90
N TYR A 33 0.29 2.72 -1.64
CA TYR A 33 0.34 4.15 -1.37
C TYR A 33 -0.58 4.92 -2.32
N GLU A 34 -1.34 5.87 -1.76
CA GLU A 34 -2.07 6.89 -2.50
C GLU A 34 -1.14 8.05 -2.83
N SER A 35 -0.92 8.32 -4.12
CA SER A 35 0.05 9.33 -4.56
C SER A 35 -0.37 10.77 -4.27
N ASP A 36 -1.67 11.02 -4.21
CA ASP A 36 -2.31 12.33 -4.02
C ASP A 36 -2.49 12.70 -2.54
N THR A 37 -2.89 11.73 -1.71
CA THR A 37 -3.13 11.98 -0.28
C THR A 37 -1.91 11.69 0.59
N ARG A 38 -0.89 11.00 0.03
CA ARG A 38 0.28 10.45 0.75
C ARG A 38 -0.08 9.46 1.86
N LYS A 39 -1.29 8.88 1.82
CA LYS A 39 -1.71 7.82 2.74
C LYS A 39 -1.36 6.45 2.18
N HIS A 40 -1.35 5.44 3.04
CA HIS A 40 -1.18 4.06 2.61
C HIS A 40 -2.12 3.13 3.38
N LYS A 41 -2.41 1.97 2.81
CA LYS A 41 -3.10 0.87 3.48
C LYS A 41 -2.29 -0.41 3.34
N ILE A 42 -2.51 -1.32 4.27
CA ILE A 42 -1.87 -2.63 4.31
C ILE A 42 -2.95 -3.68 4.10
N GLY A 43 -2.75 -4.58 3.15
CA GLY A 43 -3.65 -5.69 2.90
C GLY A 43 -3.60 -6.74 4.01
N ASP A 44 -4.76 -7.32 4.29
CA ASP A 44 -4.92 -8.51 5.13
C ASP A 44 -5.14 -9.80 4.30
N GLY A 45 -5.24 -9.68 2.98
CA GLY A 45 -5.49 -10.79 2.04
C GLY A 45 -6.96 -11.09 1.78
N ALA A 46 -7.90 -10.36 2.38
CA ALA A 46 -9.34 -10.62 2.25
C ALA A 46 -10.19 -9.36 2.10
N THR A 47 -9.82 -8.28 2.77
CA THR A 47 -10.56 -7.02 2.79
C THR A 47 -10.21 -6.18 1.57
N ALA A 48 -11.23 -5.73 0.85
CA ALA A 48 -11.06 -4.84 -0.28
C ALA A 48 -10.58 -3.45 0.18
N TRP A 49 -9.83 -2.75 -0.69
CA TRP A 49 -9.22 -1.44 -0.43
C TRP A 49 -10.12 -0.45 0.31
N ASN A 50 -11.40 -0.33 -0.09
CA ASN A 50 -12.33 0.63 0.50
C ASN A 50 -12.65 0.34 1.96
N ALA A 51 -12.65 -0.93 2.37
CA ALA A 51 -12.91 -1.36 3.73
C ALA A 51 -11.64 -1.46 4.59
N LEU A 52 -10.45 -1.44 3.98
CA LEU A 52 -9.19 -1.40 4.71
C LEU A 52 -9.02 -0.07 5.45
N SER A 53 -8.52 -0.17 6.67
CA SER A 53 -8.10 0.99 7.46
C SER A 53 -6.80 1.56 6.90
N TYR A 54 -6.62 2.87 7.01
CA TYR A 54 -5.35 3.51 6.71
C TYR A 54 -4.29 3.09 7.72
N GLY A 55 -3.10 2.78 7.22
CA GLY A 55 -1.92 2.61 8.07
C GLY A 55 -1.61 3.93 8.75
N ARG A 56 -1.75 3.98 10.07
CA ARG A 56 -1.21 5.10 10.85
C ARG A 56 0.31 4.99 10.78
N GLY A 57 0.95 5.91 10.05
CA GLY A 57 2.36 6.23 10.32
C GLY A 57 2.43 6.76 11.74
N GLY A 58 3.30 6.18 12.57
CA GLY A 58 3.32 6.38 14.02
C GLY A 58 3.10 7.83 14.46
N GLU A 59 2.20 8.00 15.42
CA GLU A 59 2.22 9.16 16.31
C GLU A 59 3.57 9.13 17.04
N PHE A 60 4.41 10.14 16.79
CA PHE A 60 5.62 10.40 17.57
C PHE A 60 5.24 11.20 18.81
#